data_AF-S4P0Z0-F1
#
_entry.id   AF-S4P0Z0-F1
#
_cell.length_a   1.000
_cell.length_b   1.000
_cell.length_c   1.000
_cell.angle_alpha   90.00
_cell.angle_beta   90.00
_cell.angle_gamma   90.00
#
_symmetry.space_group_name_H-M   'P 1'
#
loop_
_entity.id
_entity.type
_entity.pdbx_description
1 polymer ?
#
loop_
_entity_poly.entity_id
_entity_poly.type
_entity_poly.pdbx_seq_one_letter_code
_entity_poly.pdbx_strand_id
1 'polypeptide(L)'
;MEYQPTNRQLSVSFRNMQLRKIKRAEKKGTESVMDEKLTLLFQSEFNVGGGELVFQVWTLSLPVVVIVHGNQEPHGWATVTWDNAFSPPGRVPFAV
;
A
#
# COMPACT_ATOMS: atom_id res chain seq x y z
N MET A 1 -13.42 4.47 -11.85
CA MET A 1 -13.62 3.00 -11.79
C MET A 1 -14.46 2.61 -12.99
N GLU A 2 -14.23 1.42 -13.52
CA GLU A 2 -14.90 0.89 -14.70
C GLU A 2 -15.67 -0.37 -14.30
N TYR A 3 -16.95 -0.41 -14.68
CA TYR A 3 -17.78 -1.59 -14.48
C TYR A 3 -17.61 -2.53 -15.67
N GLN A 4 -17.17 -3.75 -15.39
CA GLN A 4 -17.02 -4.83 -16.36
C GLN A 4 -18.28 -5.72 -16.30
N PRO A 5 -19.17 -5.67 -17.32
CA PRO A 5 -20.44 -6.39 -17.26
C PRO A 5 -20.27 -7.91 -17.28
N THR A 6 -19.23 -8.42 -17.94
CA THR A 6 -18.98 -9.85 -18.14
C THR A 6 -18.76 -10.60 -16.83
N ASN A 7 -18.03 -9.99 -15.88
CA ASN A 7 -17.75 -10.56 -14.56
C ASN A 7 -18.48 -9.83 -13.42
N ARG A 8 -19.31 -8.83 -13.75
CA ARG A 8 -20.05 -7.97 -12.82
C ARG A 8 -19.15 -7.28 -11.79
N GLN A 9 -17.95 -6.86 -12.21
CA GLN A 9 -16.97 -6.24 -11.33
C GLN A 9 -16.83 -4.75 -11.60
N LEU A 10 -16.92 -3.93 -10.55
CA LEU A 10 -16.44 -2.55 -10.58
C LEU A 10 -14.96 -2.54 -10.17
N SER A 11 -14.07 -2.09 -11.04
CA SER A 11 -12.62 -2.11 -10.77
C SER A 11 -11.93 -0.85 -11.24
N VAL A 12 -10.70 -0.65 -10.78
CA VAL A 12 -9.78 0.38 -11.29
C VAL A 12 -8.40 -0.23 -11.43
N SER A 13 -7.72 0.09 -12.52
CA SER A 13 -6.38 -0.43 -12.82
C SER A 13 -5.42 0.74 -12.97
N PHE A 14 -4.37 0.76 -12.14
CA PHE A 14 -3.30 1.75 -12.20
C PHE A 14 -2.07 1.13 -12.86
N ARG A 15 -1.94 1.26 -14.19
CA ARG A 15 -0.89 0.56 -14.96
C ARG A 15 0.45 1.28 -15.03
N ASN A 16 0.42 2.62 -14.95
CA ASN A 16 1.58 3.46 -15.21
C ASN A 16 1.98 4.28 -13.98
N MET A 17 1.91 3.67 -12.78
CA MET A 17 2.35 4.34 -11.55
C MET A 17 3.88 4.42 -11.51
N GLN A 18 4.40 5.59 -11.11
CA GLN A 18 5.83 5.80 -10.95
C GLN A 18 6.10 6.64 -9.70
N LEU A 19 6.98 6.14 -8.83
CA LEU A 19 7.49 6.90 -7.68
C LEU A 19 8.77 7.63 -8.08
N ARG A 20 8.76 8.97 -8.07
CA ARG A 20 9.93 9.79 -8.48
C ARG A 20 10.79 10.26 -7.32
N LYS A 21 10.17 10.49 -6.16
CA LYS A 21 10.83 10.98 -4.94
C LYS A 21 10.17 10.32 -3.75
N ILE A 22 10.96 10.07 -2.71
CA ILE A 22 10.48 9.57 -1.43
C ILE A 22 11.04 10.45 -0.32
N LYS A 23 10.17 10.84 0.62
CA LYS A 23 10.57 11.42 1.90
C LYS A 23 10.58 10.29 2.92
N ARG A 24 11.64 10.25 3.73
CA ARG A 24 11.88 9.20 4.71
C ARG A 24 11.67 9.76 6.11
N ALA A 25 11.19 8.93 7.02
CA ALA A 25 11.26 9.25 8.45
C ALA A 25 12.73 9.39 8.88
N GLU A 26 12.97 10.17 9.93
CA GLU A 26 14.31 10.23 10.53
C GLU A 26 14.68 8.87 11.10
N LYS A 27 15.83 8.35 10.66
CA LYS A 27 16.38 7.07 11.12
C LYS A 27 16.66 7.14 12.62
N LYS A 28 16.23 6.11 13.37
CA LYS A 28 16.59 5.96 14.78
C LYS A 28 17.62 4.85 14.94
N GLY A 29 18.73 5.16 15.60
CA GLY A 29 19.77 4.18 15.94
C GLY A 29 20.31 3.42 14.72
N THR A 30 20.21 2.09 14.76
CA THR A 30 20.78 1.18 13.76
C THR A 30 19.85 0.86 12.58
N GLU A 31 18.62 1.39 12.56
CA GLU A 31 17.59 1.08 11.55
C GLU A 31 18.06 1.34 10.11
N SER A 32 17.82 0.39 9.21
CA SER A 32 18.07 0.58 7.79
C SER A 32 16.92 1.34 7.13
N VAL A 33 17.21 2.09 6.04
CA VAL A 33 16.14 2.68 5.21
C VAL A 33 15.25 1.61 4.56
N MET A 34 15.74 0.37 4.49
CA MET A 34 14.97 -0.80 4.02
C MET A 34 14.03 -1.37 5.08
N ASP A 35 14.17 -0.98 6.35
CA ASP A 35 13.27 -1.39 7.43
C ASP A 35 11.98 -0.55 7.44
N GLU A 36 12.01 0.62 6.79
CA GLU A 36 10.85 1.50 6.68
C GLU A 36 9.79 0.90 5.74
N LYS A 37 8.65 0.55 6.34
CA LYS A 37 7.47 0.04 5.66
C LYS A 37 6.50 1.17 5.33
N LEU A 38 6.13 1.27 4.06
CA LEU A 38 5.18 2.23 3.50
C LEU A 38 3.96 1.49 2.95
N THR A 39 2.92 2.21 2.55
CA THR A 39 1.76 1.65 1.86
C THR A 39 1.23 2.64 0.82
N LEU A 40 0.55 2.11 -0.19
CA LEU A 40 -0.26 2.91 -1.09
C LEU A 40 -1.67 3.04 -0.49
N LEU A 41 -2.10 4.28 -0.25
CA LEU A 41 -3.47 4.59 0.11
C LEU A 41 -4.29 4.80 -1.17
N PHE A 42 -5.35 4.01 -1.33
CA PHE A 42 -6.36 4.21 -2.35
C PHE A 42 -7.63 4.74 -1.68
N GLN A 43 -8.17 5.86 -2.16
CA GLN A 43 -9.37 6.47 -1.60
C GLN A 43 -10.34 6.85 -2.72
N SER A 44 -11.64 6.74 -2.44
CA SER A 44 -12.70 7.15 -3.35
C SER A 44 -13.96 7.53 -2.58
N GLU A 45 -14.90 8.17 -3.26
CA GLU A 45 -16.20 8.55 -2.73
C GLU A 45 -17.30 8.01 -3.65
N PHE A 46 -18.35 7.47 -3.04
CA PHE A 46 -19.50 6.89 -3.74
C PHE A 46 -20.80 7.51 -3.29
N ASN A 47 -21.64 7.87 -4.26
CA ASN A 47 -23.00 8.32 -4.03
C ASN A 47 -23.96 7.16 -4.33
N VAL A 48 -24.81 6.80 -3.38
CA VAL A 48 -25.79 5.70 -3.47
C VAL A 48 -27.19 6.25 -3.20
N GLY A 49 -28.22 5.65 -3.81
CA GLY A 49 -29.61 6.04 -3.58
C GLY A 49 -29.96 7.41 -4.15
N GLY A 50 -29.45 7.76 -5.34
CA GLY A 50 -29.73 9.07 -5.96
C GLY A 50 -28.97 10.24 -5.35
N GLY A 51 -27.97 9.99 -4.49
CA GLY A 51 -27.13 11.01 -3.87
C GLY A 51 -27.45 11.28 -2.39
N GLU A 52 -28.39 10.55 -1.80
CA GLU A 52 -28.74 10.68 -0.38
C GLU A 52 -27.67 10.09 0.55
N LEU A 53 -26.93 9.09 0.07
CA LEU A 53 -25.87 8.43 0.83
C LEU A 53 -24.52 8.65 0.17
N VAL A 54 -23.63 9.35 0.88
CA VAL A 54 -22.25 9.59 0.47
C VAL A 54 -21.33 8.70 1.30
N PHE A 55 -20.59 7.81 0.65
CA PHE A 55 -19.63 6.93 1.31
C PHE A 55 -18.22 7.30 0.90
N GLN A 56 -17.40 7.64 1.90
CA GLN A 56 -15.96 7.72 1.73
C GLN A 56 -15.35 6.37 2.05
N VAL A 57 -14.68 5.78 1.06
CA VAL A 57 -14.01 4.50 1.23
C VAL A 57 -12.54 4.63 0.94
N TRP A 58 -11.75 3.81 1.62
CA TRP A 58 -10.33 3.72 1.41
C TRP A 58 -9.84 2.31 1.66
N THR A 59 -8.67 2.01 1.13
CA THR A 59 -7.94 0.78 1.43
C THR A 59 -6.45 1.03 1.34
N LEU A 60 -5.68 0.22 2.04
CA LEU A 60 -4.22 0.24 2.03
C LEU A 60 -3.71 -0.98 1.28
N SER A 61 -2.63 -0.82 0.51
CA SER A 61 -1.90 -1.98 0.02
C SER A 61 -1.25 -2.73 1.18
N LEU A 62 -0.80 -3.96 0.90
CA LEU A 62 0.22 -4.60 1.73
C LEU A 62 1.46 -3.69 1.85
N PRO A 63 2.30 -3.90 2.88
CA PRO A 63 3.48 -3.06 3.08
C PRO A 63 4.45 -3.13 1.91
N VAL A 64 5.00 -1.98 1.56
CA VAL A 64 5.99 -1.81 0.49
C VAL A 64 7.25 -1.21 1.08
N VAL A 65 8.40 -1.76 0.70
CA VAL A 65 9.71 -1.14 0.95
C VAL A 65 10.15 -0.45 -0.33
N VAL A 66 10.41 0.85 -0.24
CA VAL A 66 10.94 1.63 -1.36
C VAL A 66 12.46 1.50 -1.36
N ILE A 67 13.07 1.25 -2.51
CA ILE A 67 14.53 1.24 -2.71
C ILE A 67 14.94 2.32 -3.72
N VAL A 68 16.17 2.81 -3.59
CA VAL A 68 16.76 3.81 -4.51
C VAL A 68 17.90 3.22 -5.36
N HIS A 69 18.43 2.07 -4.98
CA HIS A 69 19.48 1.36 -5.71
C HIS A 69 19.31 -0.16 -5.55
N GLY A 70 19.68 -0.94 -6.57
CA GLY A 70 19.42 -2.39 -6.61
C GLY A 70 20.10 -3.20 -5.49
N ASN A 71 21.22 -2.70 -4.95
CA ASN A 71 21.89 -3.35 -3.79
C ASN A 71 21.05 -3.36 -2.50
N GLN A 72 19.94 -2.62 -2.44
CA GLN A 72 19.02 -2.60 -1.30
C GLN A 72 17.94 -3.69 -1.40
N GLU A 73 17.74 -4.26 -2.59
CA GLU A 73 16.68 -5.25 -2.85
C GLU A 73 16.71 -6.44 -1.89
N PRO A 74 17.86 -7.09 -1.58
CA PRO A 74 17.87 -8.23 -0.67
C PRO A 74 17.32 -7.90 0.73
N HIS A 75 17.68 -6.73 1.28
CA HIS A 75 17.20 -6.29 2.59
C HIS A 75 15.73 -5.88 2.56
N GLY A 76 15.30 -5.18 1.49
CA GLY A 76 13.90 -4.85 1.31
C GLY A 76 13.02 -6.09 1.18
N TRP A 77 13.51 -7.10 0.46
CA TRP A 77 12.83 -8.39 0.32
C TRP A 77 12.71 -9.13 1.65
N ALA A 78 13.77 -9.15 2.47
CA ALA A 78 13.72 -9.73 3.80
C ALA A 78 12.65 -9.07 4.67
N THR A 79 12.58 -7.74 4.67
CA THR A 79 11.59 -6.96 5.42
C THR A 79 10.15 -7.29 4.98
N VAL A 80 9.90 -7.33 3.68
CA VAL A 80 8.58 -7.70 3.13
C VAL A 80 8.23 -9.15 3.43
N THR A 81 9.20 -10.06 3.32
CA THR A 81 9.01 -11.49 3.59
C THR A 81 8.63 -11.72 5.06
N TRP A 82 9.35 -11.07 5.98
CA TRP A 82 9.06 -11.17 7.41
C TRP A 82 7.66 -10.65 7.74
N ASP A 83 7.30 -9.49 7.19
CA ASP A 83 5.98 -8.91 7.41
C ASP A 83 4.86 -9.81 6.87
N ASN A 84 4.99 -10.32 5.65
CA ASN A 84 3.99 -11.22 5.07
C ASN A 84 3.86 -12.55 5.82
N ALA A 85 4.95 -13.08 6.38
CA ALA A 85 4.96 -14.37 7.05
C ALA A 85 4.38 -14.33 8.47
N PHE A 86 4.59 -13.22 9.19
CA PHE A 86 4.36 -13.18 10.65
C PHE A 86 3.30 -12.18 11.10
N SER A 87 2.68 -11.44 10.18
CA SER A 87 1.62 -10.49 10.53
C SER A 87 0.32 -11.17 11.00
N PRO A 88 -0.19 -10.88 12.20
CA PRO A 88 -1.48 -11.42 12.64
C PRO A 88 -2.65 -10.69 11.96
N PRO A 89 -3.82 -11.35 11.82
CA PRO A 89 -5.05 -10.70 11.37
C PRO A 89 -5.46 -9.54 12.29
N GLY A 90 -5.97 -8.44 11.72
CA GLY A 90 -6.46 -7.30 12.49
C GLY A 90 -5.37 -6.45 13.18
N ARG A 91 -4.09 -6.65 12.85
CA ARG A 91 -2.98 -5.87 13.40
C ARG A 91 -3.12 -4.37 13.12
N VAL A 92 -2.46 -3.57 13.96
CA VAL A 92 -2.10 -2.19 13.61
C VAL A 92 -1.15 -2.24 12.40
N PRO A 93 -1.31 -1.37 11.38
CA PRO A 93 -0.47 -1.39 10.19
C PRO A 93 1.02 -1.45 10.52
N PHE A 94 1.72 -2.37 9.84
CA PHE A 94 3.18 -2.58 9.92
C PHE A 94 3.71 -3.11 11.27
N ALA A 95 2.86 -3.40 12.25
CA ALA A 95 3.27 -4.19 13.41
C ALA A 95 3.42 -5.66 13.00
N VAL A 96 4.60 -6.25 13.25
CA VAL A 96 4.87 -7.67 13.00
C VAL A 96 5.39 -8.26 14.27
#